data_AF-A0A1H9KLV5-F1
#
_entry.id   AF-A0A1H9KLV5-F1
#
_cell.length_a   1.000
_cell.length_b   1.000
_cell.length_c   1.000
_cell.angle_alpha   90.00
_cell.angle_beta   90.00
_cell.angle_gamma   90.00
#
_symmetry.space_group_name_H-M   'P 1'
#
loop_
_entity.id
_entity.type
_entity.pdbx_description
1 polymer ?
#
loop_
_entity_poly.entity_id
_entity_poly.type
_entity_poly.pdbx_seq_one_letter_code
_entity_poly.pdbx_strand_id
1 'polypeptide(L)'
;MVVKQMDEQVQQMNDLFLSGQVKESYRLAKEILANQTNLEGETHQLIQQHVALLEANGYANMPETTDEKVIQSAERTDGSYPERDVLTAYIGTQDDEQFGKVIDELLAGPIEAQANAYYTMAEYYVLTKEQDKAMVQFAEAIKLQPNKGLYWGAFAQFLNRHEGSPYLALRLIEEAIQLDGMNPRWHFIQGNIFLQLVAATKNLSYLPALEEAWERAKKRCSTKQITLKMDLVKSNDMLRQWKKQML
;
A
#
# COMPACT_ATOMS: atom_id res chain seq x y z
N MET A 1 -31.82 -9.08 -20.95
CA MET A 1 -30.49 -8.72 -21.48
C MET A 1 -29.83 -7.66 -20.61
N VAL A 2 -30.51 -6.53 -20.34
CA VAL A 2 -30.00 -5.44 -19.48
C VAL A 2 -29.69 -5.89 -18.04
N VAL A 3 -30.59 -6.66 -17.39
CA VAL A 3 -30.36 -7.16 -16.02
C VAL A 3 -29.14 -8.09 -15.92
N LYS A 4 -29.00 -9.02 -16.87
CA LYS A 4 -27.86 -9.95 -16.92
C LYS A 4 -26.52 -9.23 -17.10
N GLN A 5 -26.49 -8.20 -17.95
CA GLN A 5 -25.30 -7.37 -18.17
C GLN A 5 -24.92 -6.56 -16.92
N MET A 6 -25.91 -6.08 -16.16
CA MET A 6 -25.68 -5.38 -14.89
C MET A 6 -25.10 -6.31 -13.83
N ASP A 7 -25.64 -7.52 -13.68
CA ASP A 7 -25.12 -8.52 -12.74
C ASP A 7 -23.65 -8.88 -13.07
N GLU A 8 -23.30 -8.97 -14.35
CA GLU A 8 -21.93 -9.20 -14.83
C GLU A 8 -21.00 -8.03 -14.47
N GLN A 9 -21.43 -6.78 -14.62
CA GLN A 9 -20.62 -5.59 -14.27
C GLN A 9 -20.38 -5.46 -12.76
N VAL A 10 -21.40 -5.74 -11.95
CA VAL A 10 -21.29 -5.72 -10.48
C VAL A 10 -20.39 -6.85 -10.00
N GLN A 11 -20.51 -8.04 -10.60
CA GLN A 11 -19.58 -9.14 -10.32
C GLN A 11 -18.15 -8.78 -10.68
N GLN A 12 -17.92 -8.19 -11.86
CA GLN A 12 -16.60 -7.74 -12.29
C GLN A 12 -16.00 -6.70 -11.34
N MET A 13 -16.80 -5.72 -10.89
CA MET A 13 -16.38 -4.73 -9.89
C MET A 13 -15.89 -5.42 -8.62
N ASN A 14 -16.65 -6.40 -8.11
CA ASN A 14 -16.29 -7.16 -6.92
C ASN A 14 -15.01 -8.00 -7.12
N ASP A 15 -14.87 -8.66 -8.27
CA ASP A 15 -13.70 -9.48 -8.58
C ASP A 15 -12.41 -8.63 -8.68
N LEU A 16 -12.51 -7.44 -9.28
CA LEU A 16 -11.42 -6.46 -9.29
C LEU A 16 -11.02 -6.05 -7.88
N PHE A 17 -11.99 -5.77 -7.02
CA PHE A 17 -11.75 -5.39 -5.62
C PHE A 17 -11.05 -6.50 -4.84
N LEU A 18 -11.58 -7.72 -4.92
CA LEU A 18 -11.08 -8.89 -4.19
C LEU A 18 -9.69 -9.33 -4.67
N SER A 19 -9.35 -9.06 -5.93
CA SER A 19 -8.03 -9.34 -6.51
C SER A 19 -6.99 -8.25 -6.24
N GLY A 20 -7.37 -7.13 -5.62
CA GLY A 20 -6.48 -5.99 -5.35
C GLY A 20 -6.30 -5.00 -6.49
N GLN A 21 -7.06 -5.15 -7.58
CA GLN A 21 -7.17 -4.17 -8.68
C GLN A 21 -8.19 -3.10 -8.30
N VAL A 22 -7.98 -2.47 -7.15
CA VAL A 22 -8.98 -1.63 -6.48
C VAL A 22 -9.18 -0.32 -7.24
N LYS A 23 -8.15 0.22 -7.91
CA LYS A 23 -8.30 1.39 -8.79
C LYS A 23 -9.23 1.15 -9.96
N GLU A 24 -9.13 -0.01 -10.59
CA GLU A 24 -10.02 -0.39 -11.70
C GLU A 24 -11.43 -0.72 -11.19
N SER A 25 -11.55 -1.36 -10.02
CA SER A 25 -12.83 -1.57 -9.34
C SER A 25 -13.55 -0.25 -9.07
N TYR A 26 -12.84 0.75 -8.54
CA TYR A 26 -13.35 2.08 -8.27
C TYR A 26 -13.84 2.79 -9.54
N ARG A 27 -13.03 2.77 -10.61
CA ARG A 27 -13.39 3.36 -11.91
C ARG A 27 -14.66 2.74 -12.48
N LEU A 28 -14.73 1.42 -12.49
CA LEU A 28 -15.90 0.69 -12.97
C LEU A 28 -17.15 1.02 -12.12
N ALA A 29 -17.03 1.07 -10.80
CA ALA A 29 -18.13 1.44 -9.92
C ALA A 29 -18.69 2.83 -10.23
N LYS A 30 -17.82 3.83 -10.45
CA LYS A 30 -18.24 5.19 -10.84
C LYS A 30 -18.85 5.24 -12.22
N GLU A 31 -18.32 4.49 -13.18
CA GLU A 31 -18.86 4.38 -14.53
C GLU A 31 -20.28 3.80 -14.51
N ILE A 32 -20.51 2.73 -13.73
CA ILE A 32 -21.84 2.13 -13.56
C ILE A 32 -22.83 3.16 -13.01
N LEU A 33 -22.46 3.90 -11.96
CA LEU A 33 -23.32 4.94 -11.38
C LEU A 33 -23.61 6.10 -12.34
N ALA A 34 -22.64 6.49 -13.17
CA ALA A 34 -22.79 7.60 -14.12
C ALA A 34 -23.66 7.23 -15.32
N ASN A 35 -23.54 6.00 -15.83
CA ASN A 35 -24.18 5.57 -17.07
C ASN A 35 -25.60 5.00 -16.87
N GLN A 36 -26.02 4.69 -15.64
CA GLN A 36 -27.30 4.02 -15.38
C GLN A 36 -28.20 4.85 -14.46
N THR A 37 -29.05 5.68 -15.04
CA THR A 37 -29.97 6.59 -14.34
C THR A 37 -31.13 5.92 -13.61
N ASN A 38 -31.38 4.62 -13.85
CA ASN A 38 -32.50 3.86 -13.28
C ASN A 38 -32.04 2.71 -12.36
N LEU A 39 -30.82 2.79 -11.84
CA LEU A 39 -30.37 1.86 -10.78
C LEU A 39 -31.18 2.17 -9.52
N GLU A 40 -32.16 1.31 -9.21
CA GLU A 40 -32.96 1.41 -7.99
C GLU A 40 -32.76 0.18 -7.10
N GLY A 41 -32.94 0.35 -5.80
CA GLY A 41 -32.88 -0.74 -4.82
C GLY A 41 -31.46 -1.08 -4.34
N GLU A 42 -31.30 -2.32 -3.88
CA GLU A 42 -30.11 -2.78 -3.13
C GLU A 42 -28.81 -2.69 -3.95
N THR A 43 -28.85 -2.98 -5.25
CA THR A 43 -27.67 -2.93 -6.12
C THR A 43 -27.11 -1.51 -6.25
N HIS A 44 -27.96 -0.51 -6.39
CA HIS A 44 -27.52 0.88 -6.43
C HIS A 44 -26.83 1.29 -5.12
N GLN A 45 -27.44 0.94 -3.99
CA GLN A 45 -26.90 1.23 -2.67
C GLN A 45 -25.56 0.53 -2.43
N LEU A 46 -25.40 -0.72 -2.87
CA LEU A 46 -24.15 -1.47 -2.79
C LEU A 46 -23.01 -0.74 -3.53
N ILE A 47 -23.25 -0.30 -4.77
CA ILE A 47 -22.22 0.37 -5.57
C ILE A 47 -21.88 1.74 -4.95
N GLN A 48 -22.87 2.49 -4.45
CA GLN A 48 -22.64 3.74 -3.74
C GLN A 48 -21.79 3.54 -2.48
N GLN A 49 -22.08 2.51 -1.68
CA GLN A 49 -21.30 2.16 -0.50
C GLN A 49 -19.86 1.75 -0.86
N HIS A 50 -19.68 1.01 -1.95
CA HIS A 50 -18.36 0.65 -2.46
C HIS A 50 -17.54 1.89 -2.84
N VAL A 51 -18.12 2.82 -3.61
CA VAL A 51 -17.48 4.10 -3.96
C VAL A 51 -17.15 4.90 -2.70
N ALA A 52 -18.10 5.07 -1.79
CA ALA A 52 -17.90 5.83 -0.55
C ALA A 52 -16.79 5.24 0.34
N LEU A 53 -16.71 3.90 0.44
CA LEU A 53 -15.62 3.22 1.14
C LEU A 53 -14.26 3.58 0.55
N LEU A 54 -14.13 3.55 -0.78
CA LEU A 54 -12.87 3.82 -1.46
C LEU A 54 -12.50 5.31 -1.40
N GLU A 55 -13.45 6.21 -1.57
CA GLU A 55 -13.23 7.65 -1.44
C GLU A 55 -12.76 8.03 -0.03
N ALA A 56 -13.39 7.47 1.01
CA ALA A 56 -12.97 7.63 2.40
C ALA A 56 -11.56 7.07 2.69
N ASN A 57 -11.05 6.18 1.83
CA ASN A 57 -9.74 5.54 1.94
C ASN A 57 -8.75 6.03 0.87
N GLY A 58 -8.89 7.28 0.44
CA GLY A 58 -7.86 7.99 -0.32
C GLY A 58 -8.05 7.97 -1.84
N TYR A 59 -9.03 7.28 -2.40
CA TYR A 59 -9.26 7.31 -3.86
C TYR A 59 -9.77 8.65 -4.39
N ALA A 60 -10.35 9.51 -3.54
CA ALA A 60 -10.80 10.84 -3.96
C ALA A 60 -9.68 11.90 -3.95
N ASN A 61 -8.72 11.76 -3.04
CA ASN A 61 -7.85 12.88 -2.64
C ASN A 61 -6.34 12.58 -2.71
N MET A 62 -5.93 11.32 -2.91
CA MET A 62 -4.52 11.00 -3.03
C MET A 62 -3.94 11.52 -4.35
N PRO A 63 -2.67 11.94 -4.38
CA PRO A 63 -1.99 12.34 -5.61
C PRO A 63 -2.07 11.26 -6.69
N GLU A 64 -2.25 11.68 -7.93
CA GLU A 64 -2.14 10.80 -9.09
C GLU A 64 -0.68 10.73 -9.55
N THR A 65 -0.25 9.53 -9.94
CA THR A 65 1.00 9.32 -10.64
C THR A 65 0.94 9.94 -12.03
N THR A 66 2.10 10.34 -12.54
CA THR A 66 2.24 10.92 -13.89
C THR A 66 3.02 9.95 -14.79
N ASP A 67 3.14 10.27 -16.08
CA ASP A 67 3.94 9.46 -17.02
C ASP A 67 5.46 9.60 -16.84
N GLU A 68 5.90 10.41 -15.88
CA GLU A 68 7.32 10.58 -15.57
C GLU A 68 7.96 9.29 -15.04
N LYS A 69 9.10 8.92 -15.63
CA LYS A 69 9.87 7.74 -15.24
C LYS A 69 10.91 8.10 -14.19
N VAL A 70 10.63 7.73 -12.95
CA VAL A 70 11.56 7.87 -11.83
C VAL A 70 12.31 6.56 -11.57
N ILE A 71 13.61 6.65 -11.26
CA ILE A 71 14.41 5.51 -10.84
C ILE A 71 13.95 5.06 -9.44
N GLN A 72 13.49 3.81 -9.35
CA GLN A 72 12.99 3.22 -8.11
C GLN A 72 14.14 2.78 -7.20
N SER A 73 13.88 2.78 -5.89
CA SER A 73 14.89 2.46 -4.88
C SER A 73 15.12 0.97 -4.77
N ALA A 74 16.38 0.56 -4.69
CA ALA A 74 16.75 -0.82 -4.47
C ALA A 74 16.85 -1.13 -2.97
N GLU A 75 16.13 -2.16 -2.52
CA GLU A 75 16.25 -2.66 -1.15
C GLU A 75 17.64 -3.27 -0.93
N ARG A 76 18.28 -2.90 0.18
CA ARG A 76 19.58 -3.42 0.60
C ARG A 76 19.45 -4.80 1.25
N THR A 77 20.60 -5.45 1.46
CA THR A 77 20.67 -6.77 2.12
C THR A 77 20.05 -6.78 3.52
N ASP A 78 20.13 -5.67 4.25
CA ASP A 78 19.54 -5.50 5.58
C ASP A 78 18.04 -5.15 5.56
N GLY A 79 17.43 -5.05 4.37
CA GLY A 79 16.04 -4.67 4.19
C GLY A 79 15.77 -3.17 4.24
N SER A 80 16.80 -2.33 4.38
CA SER A 80 16.66 -0.87 4.31
C SER A 80 16.72 -0.35 2.88
N TYR A 81 16.29 0.88 2.68
CA TYR A 81 16.46 1.64 1.43
C TYR A 81 17.39 2.83 1.68
N PRO A 82 18.07 3.37 0.63
CA PRO A 82 18.98 4.52 0.77
C PRO A 82 18.38 5.74 1.45
N GLU A 83 17.10 5.97 1.24
CA GLU A 83 16.32 7.04 1.86
C GLU A 83 16.31 6.96 3.41
N ARG A 84 16.66 5.82 4.01
CA ARG A 84 16.74 5.61 5.47
C ARG A 84 18.10 6.00 6.08
N ASP A 85 19.06 6.45 5.29
CA ASP A 85 20.43 6.70 5.76
C ASP A 85 20.50 7.80 6.83
N VAL A 86 19.75 8.89 6.64
CA VAL A 86 19.69 10.01 7.60
C VAL A 86 19.16 9.53 8.95
N LEU A 87 18.05 8.77 8.95
CA LEU A 87 17.50 8.22 10.18
C LEU A 87 18.44 7.22 10.84
N THR A 88 19.17 6.43 10.04
CA THR A 88 20.14 5.46 10.56
C THR A 88 21.31 6.17 11.26
N ALA A 89 21.79 7.28 10.70
CA ALA A 89 22.79 8.13 11.35
C ALA A 89 22.27 8.75 12.66
N TYR A 90 21.01 9.21 12.67
CA TYR A 90 20.37 9.68 13.90
C TYR A 90 20.27 8.59 14.96
N ILE A 91 19.81 7.38 14.64
CA ILE A 91 19.70 6.28 15.61
C ILE A 91 21.06 5.99 16.28
N GLY A 92 22.16 6.10 15.53
CA GLY A 92 23.52 5.88 16.04
C GLY A 92 24.06 6.99 16.94
N THR A 93 23.57 8.23 16.79
CA THR A 93 24.08 9.41 17.50
C THR A 93 23.14 9.93 18.58
N GLN A 94 21.83 9.81 18.36
CA GLN A 94 20.75 10.43 19.11
C GLN A 94 20.92 11.95 19.28
N ASP A 95 21.56 12.59 18.31
CA ASP A 95 21.77 14.04 18.29
C ASP A 95 20.59 14.71 17.57
N ASP A 96 19.62 15.19 18.36
CA ASP A 96 18.42 15.86 17.85
C ASP A 96 18.76 17.18 17.12
N GLU A 97 19.81 17.91 17.54
CA GLU A 97 20.22 19.17 16.91
C GLU A 97 20.81 18.89 15.52
N GLN A 98 21.70 17.89 15.42
CA GLN A 98 22.27 17.48 14.14
C GLN A 98 21.17 16.93 13.22
N PHE A 99 20.25 16.12 13.74
CA PHE A 99 19.15 15.59 12.94
C PHE A 99 18.27 16.71 12.38
N GLY A 100 17.89 17.69 13.22
CA GLY A 100 17.13 18.86 12.79
C GLY A 100 17.82 19.64 11.66
N LYS A 101 19.13 19.90 11.78
CA LYS A 101 19.91 20.59 10.74
C LYS A 101 19.91 19.83 9.41
N VAL A 102 20.10 18.50 9.44
CA VAL A 102 20.07 17.69 8.22
C VAL A 102 18.68 17.70 7.56
N ILE A 103 17.61 17.68 8.36
CA ILE A 103 16.25 17.81 7.85
C ILE A 103 16.03 19.19 7.22
N ASP A 104 16.45 20.27 7.87
CA ASP A 104 16.34 21.63 7.31
C ASP A 104 17.11 21.79 5.99
N GLU A 105 18.31 21.21 5.89
CA GLU A 105 19.10 21.20 4.66
C GLU A 105 18.40 20.44 3.51
N LEU A 106 17.81 19.29 3.81
CA LEU A 106 17.03 18.51 2.83
C LEU A 106 15.77 19.27 2.38
N LEU A 107 15.08 19.93 3.31
CA LEU A 107 13.90 20.74 3.02
C LEU A 107 14.22 22.00 2.19
N ALA A 108 15.42 22.55 2.30
CA ALA A 108 15.91 23.63 1.46
C ALA A 108 16.41 23.17 0.07
N GLY A 109 16.50 21.85 -0.14
CA GLY A 109 17.03 21.23 -1.35
C GLY A 109 16.04 21.10 -2.51
N PRO A 110 16.40 20.33 -3.56
CA PRO A 110 15.49 20.01 -4.66
C PRO A 110 14.33 19.12 -4.20
N ILE A 111 13.30 18.98 -5.03
CA ILE A 111 12.03 18.33 -4.66
C ILE A 111 12.23 16.88 -4.18
N GLU A 112 13.21 16.18 -4.75
CA GLU A 112 13.61 14.83 -4.36
C GLU A 112 14.18 14.79 -2.93
N ALA A 113 14.99 15.78 -2.56
CA ALA A 113 15.56 15.90 -1.23
C ALA A 113 14.47 16.28 -0.21
N GLN A 114 13.56 17.17 -0.59
CA GLN A 114 12.41 17.55 0.24
C GLN A 114 11.53 16.33 0.52
N ALA A 115 11.16 15.57 -0.51
CA ALA A 115 10.38 14.34 -0.34
C ALA A 115 11.10 13.31 0.55
N ASN A 116 12.42 13.19 0.43
CA ASN A 116 13.22 12.33 1.30
C ASN A 116 13.27 12.83 2.76
N ALA A 117 13.28 14.14 3.00
CA ALA A 117 13.14 14.71 4.33
C ALA A 117 11.79 14.32 4.96
N TYR A 118 10.69 14.48 4.23
CA TYR A 118 9.36 14.06 4.69
C TYR A 118 9.31 12.56 5.00
N TYR A 119 9.85 11.71 4.11
CA TYR A 119 9.96 10.28 4.38
C TYR A 119 10.80 9.97 5.63
N THR A 120 11.93 10.66 5.81
CA THR A 120 12.80 10.51 6.98
C THR A 120 12.08 10.91 8.28
N MET A 121 11.35 12.02 8.27
CA MET A 121 10.53 12.45 9.40
C MET A 121 9.39 11.46 9.67
N ALA A 122 8.77 10.88 8.64
CA ALA A 122 7.76 9.86 8.81
C ALA A 122 8.30 8.66 9.60
N GLU A 123 9.41 8.09 9.14
CA GLU A 123 10.07 6.97 9.80
C GLU A 123 10.58 7.33 11.22
N TYR A 124 11.06 8.56 11.43
CA TYR A 124 11.38 9.07 12.77
C TYR A 124 10.15 9.03 13.69
N TYR A 125 9.02 9.56 13.24
CA TYR A 125 7.78 9.56 14.02
C TYR A 125 7.23 8.15 14.26
N VAL A 126 7.49 7.20 13.35
CA VAL A 126 7.21 5.78 13.62
C VAL A 126 8.05 5.28 14.79
N LEU A 127 9.34 5.60 14.85
CA LEU A 127 10.23 5.20 15.95
C LEU A 127 9.83 5.85 17.29
N THR A 128 9.41 7.12 17.27
CA THR A 128 8.94 7.83 18.48
C THR A 128 7.48 7.54 18.83
N LYS A 129 6.80 6.66 18.06
CA LYS A 129 5.40 6.24 18.24
C LYS A 129 4.37 7.37 18.06
N GLU A 130 4.71 8.39 17.29
CA GLU A 130 3.84 9.51 16.94
C GLU A 130 3.13 9.26 15.60
N GLN A 131 2.21 8.29 15.61
CA GLN A 131 1.59 7.74 14.40
C GLN A 131 0.88 8.79 13.53
N ASP A 132 0.11 9.70 14.13
CA ASP A 132 -0.60 10.75 13.39
C ASP A 132 0.38 11.66 12.62
N LYS A 133 1.52 11.98 13.24
CA LYS A 133 2.57 12.77 12.58
C LYS A 133 3.20 11.97 11.45
N ALA A 134 3.50 10.69 11.66
CA ALA A 134 4.07 9.83 10.64
C ALA A 134 3.18 9.77 9.38
N MET A 135 1.86 9.63 9.55
CA MET A 135 0.90 9.64 8.44
C MET A 135 0.97 10.91 7.60
N VAL A 136 1.01 12.08 8.26
CA VAL A 136 1.13 13.38 7.58
C VAL A 136 2.43 13.44 6.77
N GLN A 137 3.55 13.03 7.36
CA GLN A 137 4.84 13.11 6.69
C GLN A 137 4.94 12.12 5.50
N PHE A 138 4.39 10.91 5.60
CA PHE A 138 4.30 10.00 4.46
C PHE A 138 3.48 10.60 3.31
N ALA A 139 2.35 11.24 3.62
CA ALA A 139 1.49 11.86 2.62
C ALA A 139 2.20 13.02 1.90
N GLU A 140 2.96 13.86 2.61
CA GLU A 140 3.75 14.93 1.99
C GLU A 140 4.88 14.39 1.11
N ALA A 141 5.56 13.32 1.51
CA ALA A 141 6.58 12.66 0.66
C ALA A 141 5.98 12.18 -0.68
N ILE A 142 4.80 11.55 -0.62
CA ILE A 142 4.07 11.09 -1.81
C ILE A 142 3.62 12.27 -2.68
N LYS A 143 3.11 13.35 -2.07
CA LYS A 143 2.65 14.54 -2.78
C LYS A 143 3.76 15.22 -3.58
N LEU A 144 4.98 15.27 -3.02
CA LEU A 144 6.13 15.86 -3.71
C LEU A 144 6.68 14.95 -4.80
N GLN A 145 6.66 13.63 -4.58
CA GLN A 145 7.24 12.64 -5.48
C GLN A 145 6.27 11.47 -5.72
N PRO A 146 5.17 11.69 -6.45
CA PRO A 146 4.13 10.67 -6.64
C PRO A 146 4.63 9.49 -7.47
N ASN A 147 5.67 9.67 -8.29
CA ASN A 147 6.23 8.60 -9.14
C ASN A 147 7.27 7.73 -8.43
N LYS A 148 7.52 7.95 -7.13
CA LYS A 148 8.47 7.18 -6.32
C LYS A 148 7.74 6.10 -5.52
N GLY A 149 7.78 4.85 -5.99
CA GLY A 149 7.08 3.71 -5.40
C GLY A 149 7.45 3.42 -3.94
N LEU A 150 8.68 3.78 -3.52
CA LEU A 150 9.11 3.62 -2.13
C LEU A 150 8.19 4.34 -1.13
N TYR A 151 7.78 5.58 -1.41
CA TYR A 151 6.99 6.36 -0.46
C TYR A 151 5.58 5.78 -0.28
N TRP A 152 4.97 5.31 -1.38
CA TRP A 152 3.72 4.57 -1.35
C TRP A 152 3.83 3.26 -0.57
N GLY A 153 4.85 2.46 -0.88
CA GLY A 153 5.04 1.14 -0.30
C GLY A 153 5.40 1.18 1.19
N ALA A 154 6.21 2.16 1.60
CA ALA A 154 6.55 2.38 3.01
C ALA A 154 5.33 2.86 3.80
N PHE A 155 4.51 3.76 3.25
CA PHE A 155 3.29 4.18 3.92
C PHE A 155 2.30 3.01 4.06
N ALA A 156 2.15 2.18 3.03
CA ALA A 156 1.34 0.96 3.12
C ALA A 156 1.86 0.00 4.21
N GLN A 157 3.19 -0.18 4.30
CA GLN A 157 3.81 -0.99 5.35
C GLN A 157 3.54 -0.42 6.75
N PHE A 158 3.66 0.90 6.91
CA PHE A 158 3.34 1.58 8.17
C PHE A 158 1.90 1.28 8.60
N LEU A 159 0.92 1.47 7.73
CA LEU A 159 -0.49 1.21 8.06
C LEU A 159 -0.73 -0.26 8.39
N ASN A 160 -0.16 -1.19 7.63
CA ASN A 160 -0.30 -2.62 7.89
C ASN A 160 0.28 -3.05 9.25
N ARG A 161 1.35 -2.39 9.72
CA ARG A 161 2.00 -2.70 11.01
C ARG A 161 1.38 -2.00 12.22
N HIS A 162 0.65 -0.91 12.01
CA HIS A 162 0.10 -0.07 13.08
C HIS A 162 -1.43 -0.03 13.05
N GLU A 163 -2.06 -1.11 12.56
CA GLU A 163 -3.52 -1.29 12.56
C GLU A 163 -4.29 -0.16 11.85
N GLY A 164 -3.66 0.49 10.87
CA GLY A 164 -4.32 1.45 10.00
C GLY A 164 -5.35 0.78 9.08
N SER A 165 -6.13 1.59 8.36
CA SER A 165 -7.14 1.08 7.43
C SER A 165 -6.51 0.15 6.38
N PRO A 166 -6.92 -1.13 6.30
CA PRO A 166 -6.38 -2.04 5.29
C PRO A 166 -6.80 -1.66 3.87
N TYR A 167 -7.89 -0.90 3.70
CA TYR A 167 -8.33 -0.39 2.39
C TYR A 167 -7.43 0.76 1.90
N LEU A 168 -7.04 1.67 2.79
CA LEU A 168 -6.05 2.70 2.46
C LEU A 168 -4.67 2.05 2.17
N ALA A 169 -4.27 1.06 2.98
CA ALA A 169 -3.04 0.32 2.73
C ALA A 169 -3.07 -0.40 1.36
N LEU A 170 -4.23 -0.94 0.96
CA LEU A 170 -4.42 -1.58 -0.34
C LEU A 170 -4.30 -0.57 -1.50
N ARG A 171 -4.89 0.62 -1.37
CA ARG A 171 -4.73 1.74 -2.32
C ARG A 171 -3.25 2.13 -2.49
N LEU A 172 -2.52 2.22 -1.38
CA LEU A 172 -1.12 2.64 -1.36
C LEU A 172 -0.21 1.57 -1.99
N ILE A 173 -0.38 0.30 -1.60
CA ILE A 173 0.47 -0.78 -2.10
C ILE A 173 0.21 -1.06 -3.58
N GLU A 174 -1.01 -0.84 -4.07
CA GLU A 174 -1.35 -0.93 -5.49
C GLU A 174 -0.48 0.02 -6.32
N GLU A 175 -0.33 1.29 -5.93
CA GLU A 175 0.55 2.23 -6.65
C GLU A 175 2.03 1.86 -6.53
N ALA A 176 2.48 1.42 -5.35
CA ALA A 176 3.86 0.98 -5.18
C ALA A 176 4.21 -0.17 -6.16
N ILE A 177 3.28 -1.10 -6.38
CA ILE A 177 3.44 -2.21 -7.32
C ILE A 177 3.31 -1.74 -8.78
N GLN A 178 2.45 -0.76 -9.08
CA GLN A 178 2.36 -0.18 -10.42
C GLN A 178 3.67 0.51 -10.82
N LEU A 179 4.31 1.24 -9.89
CA LEU A 179 5.57 1.96 -10.10
C LEU A 179 6.81 1.05 -10.05
N ASP A 180 6.82 0.06 -9.15
CA ASP A 180 7.98 -0.79 -8.84
C ASP A 180 7.59 -2.27 -8.70
N GLY A 181 6.95 -2.81 -9.74
CA GLY A 181 6.36 -4.15 -9.72
C GLY A 181 7.35 -5.31 -9.61
N MET A 182 8.66 -5.06 -9.67
CA MET A 182 9.70 -6.08 -9.47
C MET A 182 10.22 -6.13 -8.03
N ASN A 183 9.86 -5.17 -7.19
CA ASN A 183 10.28 -5.19 -5.79
C ASN A 183 9.49 -6.22 -4.98
N PRO A 184 10.14 -7.28 -4.48
CA PRO A 184 9.43 -8.35 -3.76
C PRO A 184 8.83 -7.88 -2.44
N ARG A 185 9.35 -6.79 -1.85
CA ARG A 185 8.84 -6.23 -0.59
C ARG A 185 7.40 -5.75 -0.75
N TRP A 186 7.06 -5.12 -1.87
CA TRP A 186 5.70 -4.62 -2.12
C TRP A 186 4.67 -5.74 -2.23
N HIS A 187 5.00 -6.82 -2.94
CA HIS A 187 4.15 -8.00 -3.03
C HIS A 187 3.98 -8.71 -1.66
N PHE A 188 5.04 -8.74 -0.84
CA PHE A 188 4.95 -9.30 0.51
C PHE A 188 4.00 -8.50 1.40
N ILE A 189 4.13 -7.16 1.37
CA ILE A 189 3.25 -6.25 2.11
C ILE A 189 1.80 -6.38 1.60
N GLN A 190 1.59 -6.48 0.28
CA GLN A 190 0.25 -6.69 -0.29
C GLN A 190 -0.40 -7.97 0.26
N GLY A 191 0.34 -9.08 0.33
CA GLY A 191 -0.16 -10.31 0.95
C GLY A 191 -0.49 -10.13 2.44
N ASN A 192 0.30 -9.37 3.19
CA ASN A 192 -0.01 -9.08 4.60
C ASN A 192 -1.26 -8.21 4.76
N ILE A 193 -1.50 -7.28 3.83
CA ILE A 193 -2.73 -6.47 3.81
C ILE A 193 -3.94 -7.36 3.52
N PHE A 194 -3.85 -8.28 2.56
CA PHE A 194 -4.92 -9.26 2.33
C PHE A 194 -5.14 -10.18 3.53
N LEU A 195 -4.09 -10.62 4.21
CA LEU A 195 -4.22 -11.40 5.44
C LEU A 195 -4.98 -10.60 6.52
N GLN A 196 -4.67 -9.32 6.68
CA GLN A 196 -5.38 -8.41 7.58
C GLN A 196 -6.86 -8.28 7.18
N LEU A 197 -7.17 -8.15 5.89
CA LEU A 197 -8.56 -8.12 5.38
C LEU A 197 -9.29 -9.42 5.69
N VAL A 198 -8.68 -10.59 5.45
CA VAL A 198 -9.27 -11.90 5.82
C VAL A 198 -9.53 -11.96 7.33
N ALA A 199 -8.57 -11.54 8.15
CA ALA A 199 -8.68 -11.60 9.60
C ALA A 199 -9.79 -10.67 10.13
N ALA A 200 -9.88 -9.44 9.61
CA ALA A 200 -10.82 -8.42 10.04
C ALA A 200 -12.26 -8.66 9.53
N THR A 201 -12.40 -9.11 8.27
CA THR A 201 -13.71 -9.24 7.62
C THR A 201 -14.26 -10.67 7.62
N LYS A 202 -13.40 -11.67 7.90
CA LYS A 202 -13.68 -13.11 7.69
C LYS A 202 -14.04 -13.46 6.25
N ASN A 203 -13.82 -12.56 5.29
CA ASN A 203 -14.08 -12.81 3.88
C ASN A 203 -12.94 -13.63 3.27
N LEU A 204 -13.20 -14.92 3.04
CA LEU A 204 -12.22 -15.85 2.48
C LEU A 204 -11.93 -15.61 0.99
N SER A 205 -12.71 -14.77 0.31
CA SER A 205 -12.51 -14.44 -1.11
C SER A 205 -11.21 -13.65 -1.37
N TYR A 206 -10.58 -13.10 -0.33
CA TYR A 206 -9.25 -12.48 -0.43
C TYR A 206 -8.09 -13.49 -0.42
N LEU A 207 -8.33 -14.76 -0.05
CA LEU A 207 -7.26 -15.76 0.06
C LEU A 207 -6.48 -16.01 -1.24
N PRO A 208 -7.12 -16.08 -2.43
CA PRO A 208 -6.38 -16.25 -3.68
C PRO A 208 -5.40 -15.09 -3.93
N ALA A 209 -5.84 -13.85 -3.72
CA ALA A 209 -5.02 -12.66 -3.93
C ALA A 209 -3.86 -12.57 -2.90
N LEU A 210 -4.11 -12.98 -1.67
CA LEU A 210 -3.09 -13.14 -0.62
C LEU A 210 -1.98 -14.09 -1.08
N GLU A 211 -2.36 -15.33 -1.46
CA GLU A 211 -1.42 -16.38 -1.84
C GLU A 211 -0.65 -15.99 -3.11
N GLU A 212 -1.33 -15.38 -4.07
CA GLU A 212 -0.68 -14.87 -5.28
C GLU A 212 0.35 -13.78 -4.95
N ALA A 213 0.01 -12.82 -4.08
CA ALA A 213 0.93 -11.76 -3.68
C ALA A 213 2.19 -12.32 -3.02
N TRP A 214 2.06 -13.26 -2.08
CA TRP A 214 3.23 -13.90 -1.47
C TRP A 214 4.04 -14.77 -2.44
N GLU A 215 3.40 -15.44 -3.40
CA GLU A 215 4.13 -16.19 -4.43
C GLU A 215 4.88 -15.25 -5.39
N ARG A 216 4.28 -14.11 -5.75
CA ARG A 216 4.93 -13.05 -6.54
C ARG A 216 6.14 -12.49 -5.79
N ALA A 217 6.03 -12.25 -4.48
CA ALA A 217 7.13 -11.82 -3.63
C ALA A 217 8.27 -12.85 -3.61
N LYS A 218 7.94 -14.12 -3.39
CA LYS A 218 8.91 -15.23 -3.36
C LYS A 218 9.68 -15.35 -4.67
N LYS A 219 8.99 -15.29 -5.82
CA LYS A 219 9.61 -15.36 -7.16
C LYS A 219 10.56 -14.20 -7.45
N ARG A 220 10.30 -13.03 -6.86
CA ARG A 220 11.08 -11.79 -7.09
C ARG A 220 12.21 -11.59 -6.07
N CYS A 221 12.26 -12.37 -5.00
CA CYS A 221 13.32 -12.27 -3.99
C CYS A 221 14.69 -12.60 -4.56
N SER A 222 15.63 -11.68 -4.43
CA SER A 222 17.04 -11.92 -4.70
C SER A 222 17.68 -12.87 -3.67
N THR A 223 18.89 -13.35 -3.95
CA THR A 223 19.67 -14.16 -3.00
C THR A 223 20.04 -13.38 -1.73
N LYS A 224 20.12 -12.04 -1.79
CA LYS A 224 20.52 -11.17 -0.68
C LYS A 224 19.41 -10.89 0.33
N GLN A 225 18.14 -11.05 -0.06
CA GLN A 225 16.98 -10.76 0.79
C GLN A 225 16.63 -11.95 1.72
N ILE A 226 17.58 -12.32 2.60
CA ILE A 226 17.45 -13.49 3.49
C ILE A 226 16.29 -13.29 4.48
N THR A 227 16.19 -12.13 5.12
CA THR A 227 15.14 -11.83 6.11
C THR A 227 13.75 -11.92 5.49
N LEU A 228 13.54 -11.29 4.32
CA LEU A 228 12.26 -11.34 3.61
C LEU A 228 11.85 -12.78 3.24
N LYS A 229 12.80 -13.61 2.82
CA LYS A 229 12.53 -15.03 2.55
C LYS A 229 12.09 -15.79 3.80
N MET A 230 12.73 -15.52 4.94
CA MET A 230 12.33 -16.12 6.21
C MET A 230 10.93 -15.66 6.63
N ASP A 231 10.62 -14.38 6.48
CA ASP A 231 9.29 -13.83 6.77
C ASP A 231 8.20 -14.47 5.90
N LEU A 232 8.48 -14.65 4.60
CA LEU A 232 7.60 -15.35 3.67
C LEU A 232 7.34 -16.80 4.10
N VAL A 233 8.38 -17.54 4.49
CA VAL A 233 8.23 -18.94 4.97
C VAL A 233 7.34 -18.98 6.21
N LYS A 234 7.65 -18.15 7.22
CA LYS A 234 6.87 -18.08 8.46
C LYS A 234 5.41 -17.73 8.19
N SER A 235 5.15 -16.74 7.33
CA SER A 235 3.81 -16.27 7.00
C SER A 235 3.00 -17.34 6.26
N ASN A 236 3.63 -18.05 5.31
CA ASN A 236 3.00 -19.17 4.61
C ASN A 236 2.69 -20.35 5.54
N ASP A 237 3.60 -20.69 6.44
CA ASP A 237 3.38 -21.78 7.41
C ASP A 237 2.23 -21.43 8.37
N MET A 238 2.18 -20.18 8.86
CA MET A 238 1.08 -19.68 9.67
C MET A 238 -0.25 -19.77 8.91
N LEU A 239 -0.32 -19.30 7.67
CA LEU A 239 -1.54 -19.36 6.86
C LEU A 239 -1.99 -20.82 6.63
N ARG A 240 -1.05 -21.73 6.35
CA ARG A 240 -1.36 -23.17 6.19
C ARG A 240 -1.94 -23.79 7.46
N GLN A 241 -1.37 -23.47 8.62
CA GLN A 241 -1.88 -23.96 9.90
C GLN A 241 -3.26 -23.38 10.20
N TRP A 242 -3.46 -22.09 9.95
CA TRP A 242 -4.73 -21.41 10.12
C TRP A 242 -5.83 -22.02 9.22
N LYS A 243 -5.53 -22.28 7.93
CA LYS A 243 -6.47 -22.95 7.01
C LYS A 243 -6.89 -24.34 7.51
N LYS A 244 -5.96 -25.11 8.09
CA LYS A 244 -6.25 -26.44 8.67
C LYS A 244 -7.14 -26.39 9.92
N GLN A 245 -7.22 -25.26 10.59
CA GLN A 245 -8.08 -25.10 11.77
C GLN A 245 -9.50 -24.64 11.39
N MET A 246 -9.68 -24.11 10.19
CA MET A 246 -10.97 -23.62 9.68
C MET A 246 -11.68 -24.58 8.73
N LEU A 247 -10.94 -25.51 8.12
CA LEU A 247 -11.43 -26.57 7.24
C LEU A 247 -11.39 -27.92 7.95
#